data_AF-X1B2M8-F1
#
_entry.id   AF-X1B2M8-F1
#
_cell.length_a   1.000
_cell.length_b   1.000
_cell.length_c   1.000
_cell.angle_alpha   90.00
_cell.angle_beta   90.00
_cell.angle_gamma   90.00
#
_symmetry.space_group_name_H-M   'P 1'
#
loop_
_entity.id
_entity.type
_entity.pdbx_description
1 polymer ?
#
loop_
_entity_poly.entity_id
_entity_poly.type
_entity_poly.pdbx_seq_one_letter_code
_entity_poly.pdbx_strand_id
1 'polypeptide(L)'
;MLELINTKERVIVEIINKGQSHLEDLGVPKKISVYTSSIMFRYLQKGKIPQNILNYFVAALYIAQRHPLSFPMHKKKSKFCGLYIIEEGSLDYCVNEIIRTLGFRKILDDRNYPYFLDPLDLGLKIIKNIVEKECQEALMQFFYCSIPIDAQLLSEKLTTMTIFEMQIFHDELFRQIYEIIYELVSSEL
;
A
#
# COMPACT_ATOMS: atom_id res chain seq x y z
N MET A 1 -32.79 -1.53 15.03
CA MET A 1 -31.73 -1.88 14.04
C MET A 1 -31.09 -0.67 13.37
N LEU A 2 -31.83 0.43 13.12
CA LEU A 2 -31.28 1.69 12.58
C LEU A 2 -30.41 2.49 13.58
N GLU A 3 -30.63 2.40 14.89
CA GLU A 3 -29.83 3.13 15.90
C GLU A 3 -28.40 2.59 16.07
N LEU A 4 -28.19 1.27 15.96
CA LEU A 4 -26.89 0.61 16.13
C LEU A 4 -25.88 0.95 15.01
N ILE A 5 -26.38 1.21 13.80
CA ILE A 5 -25.54 1.61 12.65
C ILE A 5 -24.97 3.02 12.90
N ASN A 6 -25.72 3.89 13.60
CA ASN A 6 -25.31 5.26 13.91
C ASN A 6 -24.22 5.31 15.01
N THR A 7 -24.22 4.37 15.97
CA THR A 7 -23.28 4.43 17.11
C THR A 7 -21.85 4.06 16.72
N LYS A 8 -21.65 2.99 15.93
CA LYS A 8 -20.30 2.57 15.51
C LYS A 8 -19.64 3.63 14.63
N GLU A 9 -20.40 4.19 13.70
CA GLU A 9 -19.89 5.24 12.80
C GLU A 9 -19.52 6.50 13.57
N ARG A 10 -20.35 6.95 14.52
CA ARG A 10 -20.01 8.07 15.42
C ARG A 10 -18.72 7.83 16.20
N VAL A 11 -18.56 6.65 16.80
CA VAL A 11 -17.34 6.29 17.53
C VAL A 11 -16.11 6.32 16.61
N ILE A 12 -16.23 5.81 15.39
CA ILE A 12 -15.14 5.88 14.41
C ILE A 12 -14.81 7.34 14.08
N VAL A 13 -15.80 8.18 13.82
CA VAL A 13 -15.59 9.61 13.52
C VAL A 13 -14.89 10.32 14.69
N GLU A 14 -15.30 10.08 15.93
CA GLU A 14 -14.65 10.62 17.12
C GLU A 14 -13.19 10.17 17.23
N ILE A 15 -12.92 8.89 16.97
CA ILE A 15 -11.56 8.33 16.94
C ILE A 15 -10.72 8.99 15.84
N ILE A 16 -11.27 9.16 14.63
CA ILE A 16 -10.59 9.80 13.51
C ILE A 16 -10.25 11.26 13.84
N ASN A 17 -11.20 12.01 14.41
CA ASN A 17 -10.97 13.39 14.82
C ASN A 17 -9.86 13.48 15.87
N LYS A 18 -9.90 12.61 16.89
CA LYS A 18 -8.86 12.55 17.93
C LYS A 18 -7.48 12.24 17.35
N GLY A 19 -7.40 11.27 16.44
CA GLY A 19 -6.14 10.91 15.79
C GLY A 19 -5.64 12.00 14.84
N GLN A 20 -6.52 12.71 14.15
CA GLN A 20 -6.15 13.85 13.33
C GLN A 20 -5.54 14.98 14.17
N SER A 21 -6.16 15.36 15.29
CA SER A 21 -5.59 16.34 16.21
C SER A 21 -4.21 15.91 16.71
N HIS A 22 -4.05 14.63 17.05
CA HIS A 22 -2.75 14.09 17.44
C HIS A 22 -1.67 14.21 16.33
N LEU A 23 -2.02 13.95 15.07
CA LEU A 23 -1.09 14.12 13.94
C LEU A 23 -0.73 15.60 13.71
N GLU A 24 -1.69 16.50 13.92
CA GLU A 24 -1.47 17.96 13.84
C GLU A 24 -0.50 18.43 14.94
N ASP A 25 -0.68 17.96 16.18
CA ASP A 25 0.23 18.24 17.31
C ASP A 25 1.67 17.75 17.04
N LEU A 26 1.80 16.67 16.26
CA LEU A 26 3.08 16.11 15.82
C LEU A 26 3.68 16.84 14.59
N GLY A 27 3.02 17.88 14.08
CA GLY A 27 3.49 18.66 12.92
C GLY A 27 3.42 17.90 11.59
N VAL A 28 2.54 16.91 11.46
CA VAL A 28 2.40 16.12 10.23
C VAL A 28 1.71 16.96 9.14
N PRO A 29 2.28 17.04 7.91
CA PRO A 29 1.66 17.78 6.82
C PRO A 29 0.25 17.26 6.48
N LYS A 30 -0.70 18.19 6.28
CA LYS A 30 -2.13 17.88 6.04
C LYS A 30 -2.37 16.79 4.99
N LYS A 31 -1.62 16.80 3.87
CA LYS A 31 -1.75 15.79 2.80
C LYS A 31 -1.46 14.36 3.32
N ILE A 32 -0.41 14.21 4.13
CA ILE A 32 -0.03 12.93 4.73
C ILE A 32 -1.02 12.57 5.85
N SER A 33 -1.48 13.55 6.63
CA SER A 33 -2.47 13.33 7.69
C SER A 33 -3.79 12.79 7.13
N VAL A 34 -4.27 13.33 6.00
CA VAL A 34 -5.49 12.84 5.32
C VAL A 34 -5.33 11.38 4.90
N TYR A 35 -4.20 11.02 4.28
CA TYR A 35 -3.98 9.63 3.88
C TYR A 35 -3.83 8.69 5.08
N THR A 36 -3.14 9.14 6.13
CA THR A 36 -3.01 8.41 7.40
C THR A 36 -4.38 8.15 8.03
N SER A 37 -5.25 9.16 8.12
CA SER A 37 -6.61 9.02 8.62
C SER A 37 -7.46 8.11 7.74
N SER A 38 -7.26 8.10 6.42
CA SER A 38 -7.93 7.16 5.51
C SER A 38 -7.54 5.70 5.76
N ILE A 39 -6.24 5.43 6.03
CA ILE A 39 -5.78 4.11 6.44
C ILE A 39 -6.46 3.70 7.75
N MET A 40 -6.46 4.57 8.75
CA MET A 40 -7.09 4.30 10.05
C MET A 40 -8.60 4.11 9.95
N PHE A 41 -9.29 4.90 9.14
CA PHE A 41 -10.73 4.78 8.93
C PHE A 41 -11.08 3.41 8.34
N ARG A 42 -10.39 3.00 7.27
CA ARG A 42 -10.58 1.66 6.67
C ARG A 42 -10.24 0.55 7.67
N TYR A 43 -9.19 0.73 8.47
CA TYR A 43 -8.81 -0.25 9.50
C TYR A 43 -9.91 -0.39 10.55
N LEU A 44 -10.49 0.71 11.05
CA LEU A 44 -11.57 0.68 12.04
C LEU A 44 -12.90 0.14 11.49
N GLN A 45 -13.13 0.27 10.17
CA GLN A 45 -14.29 -0.33 9.52
C GLN A 45 -14.20 -1.86 9.47
N LYS A 46 -13.03 -2.41 9.12
CA LYS A 46 -12.81 -3.85 8.93
C LYS A 46 -12.31 -4.59 10.17
N GLY A 47 -11.50 -3.92 10.99
CA GLY A 47 -10.82 -4.46 12.16
C GLY A 47 -11.54 -4.17 13.47
N LYS A 48 -10.84 -4.45 14.57
CA LYS A 48 -11.29 -4.11 15.94
C LYS A 48 -10.73 -2.76 16.34
N ILE A 49 -11.48 -2.02 17.18
CA ILE A 49 -10.97 -0.80 17.80
C ILE A 49 -9.82 -1.19 18.74
N PRO A 50 -8.57 -0.74 18.48
CA PRO A 50 -7.42 -1.11 19.29
C PRO A 50 -7.43 -0.33 20.61
N GLN A 51 -6.87 -0.94 21.67
CA GLN A 51 -6.76 -0.28 22.98
C GLN A 51 -5.85 0.96 22.92
N ASN A 52 -4.70 0.86 22.25
CA ASN A 52 -3.78 1.98 22.06
C ASN A 52 -3.93 2.60 20.67
N ILE A 53 -4.99 3.40 20.50
CA ILE A 53 -5.33 3.98 19.21
C ILE A 53 -4.26 4.91 18.63
N LEU A 54 -3.55 5.67 19.49
CA LEU A 54 -2.54 6.62 19.03
C LEU A 54 -1.33 5.92 18.41
N ASN A 55 -0.91 4.77 18.97
CA ASN A 55 0.13 3.94 18.35
C ASN A 55 -0.27 3.46 16.95
N TYR A 56 -1.55 3.14 16.73
CA TYR A 56 -2.05 2.77 15.42
C TYR A 56 -2.05 3.96 14.43
N PHE A 57 -2.33 5.19 14.89
CA PHE A 57 -2.17 6.38 14.05
C PHE A 57 -0.71 6.62 13.66
N VAL A 58 0.23 6.44 14.59
CA VAL A 58 1.67 6.52 14.28
C VAL A 58 2.11 5.41 13.32
N ALA A 59 1.57 4.19 13.47
CA ALA A 59 1.81 3.10 12.53
C ALA A 59 1.22 3.36 11.13
N ALA A 60 0.00 3.90 11.05
CA ALA A 60 -0.60 4.32 9.79
C ALA A 60 0.20 5.46 9.14
N LEU A 61 0.76 6.38 9.93
CA LEU A 61 1.66 7.43 9.45
C LEU A 61 2.95 6.83 8.88
N TYR A 62 3.52 5.83 9.56
CA TYR A 62 4.68 5.10 9.06
C TYR A 62 4.38 4.47 7.70
N ILE A 63 3.23 3.78 7.57
CA ILE A 63 2.78 3.19 6.30
C ILE A 63 2.62 4.28 5.22
N ALA A 64 1.95 5.39 5.54
CA ALA A 64 1.70 6.49 4.61
C ALA A 64 3.00 7.14 4.08
N GLN A 65 3.99 7.36 4.95
CA GLN A 65 5.30 7.91 4.55
C GLN A 65 6.16 6.92 3.76
N ARG A 66 5.79 5.64 3.79
CA ARG A 66 6.45 4.52 3.13
C ARG A 66 5.67 4.05 1.90
N HIS A 67 4.91 4.93 1.27
CA HIS A 67 4.33 4.66 -0.04
C HIS A 67 5.43 4.53 -1.11
N PRO A 68 5.33 3.63 -2.11
CA PRO A 68 6.33 3.47 -3.16
C PRO A 68 6.71 4.78 -3.88
N LEU A 69 5.75 5.68 -4.11
CA LEU A 69 6.00 7.01 -4.69
C LEU A 69 6.86 7.95 -3.82
N SER A 70 7.05 7.62 -2.53
CA SER A 70 7.91 8.39 -1.61
C SER A 70 9.37 7.94 -1.66
N PHE A 71 9.74 7.03 -2.56
CA PHE A 71 11.13 6.67 -2.76
C PHE A 71 11.98 7.92 -3.13
N PRO A 72 13.22 8.04 -2.61
CA PRO A 72 13.84 7.19 -1.60
C PRO A 72 13.45 7.61 -0.17
N MET A 73 12.94 6.66 0.64
CA MET A 73 12.66 6.88 2.07
C MET A 73 13.60 6.05 2.95
N HIS A 74 14.88 6.39 2.99
CA HIS A 74 15.90 5.62 3.73
C HIS A 74 16.03 6.00 5.23
N LYS A 75 14.99 6.53 5.85
CA LYS A 75 15.01 6.88 7.28
C LYS A 75 14.88 5.63 8.14
N LYS A 76 15.90 5.30 8.93
CA LYS A 76 15.86 4.16 9.88
C LYS A 76 14.59 4.17 10.74
N LYS A 77 14.00 2.98 10.94
CA LYS A 77 12.82 2.77 11.81
C LYS A 77 13.05 3.33 13.21
N SER A 78 14.21 3.08 13.81
CA SER A 78 14.61 3.65 15.10
C SER A 78 14.50 5.18 15.18
N LYS A 79 14.90 5.89 14.11
CA LYS A 79 14.77 7.35 14.02
C LYS A 79 13.32 7.79 13.90
N PHE A 80 12.48 7.03 13.22
CA PHE A 80 11.04 7.29 13.16
C PHE A 80 10.40 7.09 14.54
N CYS A 81 10.68 5.95 15.18
CA CYS A 81 10.21 5.61 16.52
C CYS A 81 10.59 6.67 17.56
N GLY A 82 11.83 7.17 17.53
CA GLY A 82 12.29 8.22 18.44
C GLY A 82 11.55 9.56 18.26
N LEU A 83 11.09 9.90 17.05
CA LEU A 83 10.36 11.15 16.81
C LEU A 83 8.92 11.11 17.30
N TYR A 84 8.31 9.93 17.30
CA TYR A 84 6.89 9.74 17.66
C TYR A 84 6.71 9.01 19.00
N ILE A 85 7.81 8.83 19.75
CA ILE A 85 7.83 8.24 21.10
C ILE A 85 7.07 6.90 21.12
N ILE A 86 7.41 6.01 20.19
CA ILE A 86 6.84 4.66 20.09
C ILE A 86 7.97 3.62 20.08
N GLU A 87 7.81 2.54 20.85
CA GLU A 87 8.76 1.43 20.81
C GLU A 87 8.73 0.71 19.46
N GLU A 88 9.88 0.22 18.98
CA GLU A 88 9.96 -0.47 17.68
C GLU A 88 9.06 -1.70 17.59
N GLY A 89 9.00 -2.52 18.66
CA GLY A 89 8.13 -3.69 18.70
C GLY A 89 6.64 -3.33 18.66
N SER A 90 6.26 -2.24 19.32
CA SER A 90 4.89 -1.69 19.27
C SER A 90 4.55 -1.20 17.86
N LEU A 91 5.48 -0.49 17.21
CA LEU A 91 5.30 -0.06 15.83
C LEU A 91 5.14 -1.26 14.89
N ASP A 92 6.02 -2.25 14.98
CA ASP A 92 5.96 -3.45 14.13
C ASP A 92 4.64 -4.19 14.29
N TYR A 93 4.18 -4.37 15.54
CA TYR A 93 2.88 -4.99 15.82
C TYR A 93 1.73 -4.22 15.15
N CYS A 94 1.65 -2.91 15.38
CA CYS A 94 0.59 -2.08 14.82
C CYS A 94 0.63 -2.04 13.29
N VAL A 95 1.82 -1.91 12.69
CA VAL A 95 2.00 -1.94 11.23
C VAL A 95 1.53 -3.28 10.66
N ASN A 96 1.97 -4.39 11.24
CA ASN A 96 1.61 -5.74 10.77
C ASN A 96 0.09 -5.98 10.87
N GLU A 97 -0.56 -5.52 11.94
CA GLU A 97 -2.01 -5.61 12.10
C GLU A 97 -2.77 -4.79 11.04
N ILE A 98 -2.32 -3.55 10.78
CA ILE A 98 -2.93 -2.68 9.76
C ILE A 98 -2.76 -3.31 8.37
N ILE A 99 -1.55 -3.67 7.97
CA ILE A 99 -1.28 -4.18 6.61
C ILE A 99 -2.02 -5.51 6.37
N ARG A 100 -2.09 -6.39 7.37
CA ARG A 100 -2.82 -7.66 7.30
C ARG A 100 -4.32 -7.45 7.17
N THR A 101 -4.89 -6.54 7.97
CA THR A 101 -6.33 -6.25 7.96
C THR A 101 -6.77 -5.58 6.66
N LEU A 102 -5.92 -4.73 6.09
CA LEU A 102 -6.24 -3.96 4.89
C LEU A 102 -5.77 -4.61 3.59
N GLY A 103 -4.90 -5.63 3.65
CA GLY A 103 -4.36 -6.31 2.47
C GLY A 103 -3.25 -5.52 1.78
N PHE A 104 -2.48 -4.71 2.50
CA PHE A 104 -1.32 -4.03 1.93
C PHE A 104 -0.23 -5.04 1.61
N ARG A 105 0.42 -4.87 0.46
CA ARG A 105 1.62 -5.62 0.09
C ARG A 105 2.85 -4.85 0.59
N LYS A 106 3.70 -5.51 1.37
CA LYS A 106 5.00 -4.99 1.78
C LYS A 106 6.03 -5.34 0.70
N ILE A 107 6.73 -4.35 0.17
CA ILE A 107 7.88 -4.51 -0.72
C ILE A 107 9.13 -3.93 -0.06
N LEU A 108 10.31 -4.39 -0.45
CA LEU A 108 11.59 -3.93 0.08
C LEU A 108 12.43 -3.37 -1.07
N ASP A 109 13.05 -2.20 -0.89
CA ASP A 109 14.08 -1.76 -1.83
C ASP A 109 15.38 -2.56 -1.68
N ASP A 110 16.37 -2.27 -2.53
CA ASP A 110 17.69 -2.92 -2.51
C ASP A 110 18.45 -2.75 -1.19
N ARG A 111 18.05 -1.77 -0.36
CA ARG A 111 18.62 -1.50 0.97
C ARG A 111 17.77 -2.10 2.09
N ASN A 112 16.78 -2.93 1.76
CA ASN A 112 15.83 -3.57 2.67
C ASN A 112 14.95 -2.58 3.45
N TYR A 113 14.76 -1.36 2.95
CA TYR A 113 13.78 -0.45 3.52
C TYR A 113 12.37 -0.82 3.04
N PRO A 114 11.38 -0.90 3.95
CA PRO A 114 10.04 -1.29 3.57
C PRO A 114 9.27 -0.15 2.91
N TYR A 115 8.48 -0.52 1.91
CA TYR A 115 7.40 0.26 1.34
C TYR A 115 6.11 -0.55 1.36
N PHE A 116 4.97 0.13 1.44
CA PHE A 116 3.67 -0.51 1.56
C PHE A 116 2.76 -0.08 0.41
N LEU A 117 2.42 -1.04 -0.43
CA LEU A 117 1.53 -0.85 -1.56
C LEU A 117 0.10 -1.14 -1.14
N ASP A 118 -0.75 -0.12 -1.21
CA ASP A 118 -2.17 -0.20 -0.90
C ASP A 118 -2.89 -1.00 -2.00
N PRO A 119 -3.77 -1.97 -1.68
CA PRO A 119 -4.56 -2.66 -2.70
C PRO A 119 -5.49 -1.72 -3.47
N LEU A 120 -5.78 -0.54 -2.94
CA LEU A 120 -6.57 0.50 -3.61
C LEU A 120 -5.70 1.54 -4.35
N ASP A 121 -4.38 1.39 -4.35
CA ASP A 121 -3.44 2.30 -4.99
C ASP A 121 -3.76 2.48 -6.48
N LEU A 122 -3.64 3.73 -6.96
CA LEU A 122 -3.95 4.07 -8.34
C LEU A 122 -2.94 3.45 -9.31
N GLY A 123 -1.65 3.48 -8.97
CA GLY A 123 -0.61 2.88 -9.78
C GLY A 123 -0.80 1.37 -9.91
N LEU A 124 -1.07 0.68 -8.81
CA LEU A 124 -1.38 -0.75 -8.83
C LEU A 124 -2.64 -1.08 -9.66
N LYS A 125 -3.69 -0.26 -9.57
CA LYS A 125 -4.89 -0.45 -10.41
C LYS A 125 -4.59 -0.30 -11.90
N ILE A 126 -3.79 0.69 -12.28
CA ILE A 126 -3.37 0.88 -13.67
C ILE A 126 -2.57 -0.34 -14.15
N ILE A 127 -1.62 -0.82 -13.34
CA ILE A 127 -0.84 -2.04 -13.64
C ILE A 127 -1.76 -3.23 -13.88
N LYS A 128 -2.72 -3.49 -12.98
CA LYS A 128 -3.66 -4.62 -13.12
C LYS A 128 -4.44 -4.55 -14.42
N ASN A 129 -4.99 -3.39 -14.75
CA ASN A 129 -5.78 -3.22 -15.98
C ASN A 129 -4.93 -3.44 -17.24
N ILE A 130 -3.67 -3.00 -17.22
CA ILE A 130 -2.73 -3.21 -18.33
C ILE A 130 -2.39 -4.68 -18.48
N VAL A 131 -2.06 -5.35 -17.37
CA VAL A 131 -1.74 -6.78 -17.37
C VAL A 131 -2.91 -7.60 -17.90
N GLU A 132 -4.12 -7.35 -17.40
CA GLU A 132 -5.34 -8.01 -17.86
C GLU A 132 -5.53 -7.83 -19.38
N LYS A 133 -5.42 -6.59 -19.88
CA LYS A 133 -5.55 -6.29 -21.31
C LYS A 133 -4.51 -7.03 -22.15
N GLU A 134 -3.25 -6.99 -21.76
CA GLU A 134 -2.15 -7.56 -22.54
C GLU A 134 -2.14 -9.10 -22.47
N CYS A 135 -2.57 -9.69 -21.36
CA CYS A 135 -2.78 -11.14 -21.26
C CYS A 135 -3.93 -11.60 -22.14
N GLN A 136 -5.05 -10.86 -22.17
CA GLN A 136 -6.17 -11.15 -23.09
C GLN A 136 -5.72 -11.08 -24.55
N GLU A 137 -4.96 -10.06 -24.94
CA GLU A 137 -4.40 -9.96 -26.29
C GLU A 137 -3.47 -11.12 -26.63
N ALA A 138 -2.58 -11.51 -25.70
CA ALA A 138 -1.68 -12.64 -25.86
C ALA A 138 -2.42 -13.98 -26.01
N LEU A 139 -3.45 -14.21 -25.19
CA LEU A 139 -4.32 -15.39 -25.28
C LEU A 139 -5.03 -15.46 -26.64
N MET A 140 -5.52 -14.34 -27.15
CA MET A 140 -6.12 -14.32 -28.49
C MET A 140 -5.08 -14.63 -29.57
N GLN A 141 -3.86 -14.08 -29.50
CA GLN A 141 -2.79 -14.40 -30.44
C GLN A 141 -2.42 -15.89 -30.40
N PHE A 142 -2.41 -16.49 -29.21
CA PHE A 142 -2.21 -17.94 -29.07
C PHE A 142 -3.34 -18.72 -29.76
N PHE A 143 -4.60 -18.38 -29.53
CA PHE A 143 -5.72 -19.10 -30.13
C PHE A 143 -5.81 -18.94 -31.66
N TYR A 144 -5.58 -17.73 -32.19
CA TYR A 144 -5.72 -17.46 -33.62
C TYR A 144 -4.47 -17.81 -34.43
N CYS A 145 -3.28 -17.60 -33.87
CA CYS A 145 -2.01 -17.70 -34.59
C CYS A 145 -1.10 -18.81 -34.07
N SER A 146 -1.49 -19.53 -33.01
CA SER A 146 -0.66 -20.56 -32.34
C SER A 146 0.70 -20.03 -31.87
N ILE A 147 0.77 -18.74 -31.54
CA ILE A 147 1.99 -18.11 -31.00
C ILE A 147 2.06 -18.45 -29.50
N PRO A 148 3.10 -19.20 -29.03
CA PRO A 148 3.20 -19.57 -27.63
C PRO A 148 3.39 -18.33 -26.75
N ILE A 149 2.78 -18.36 -25.56
CA ILE A 149 2.88 -17.26 -24.59
C ILE A 149 4.03 -17.56 -23.63
N ASP A 150 5.00 -16.66 -23.58
CA ASP A 150 6.06 -16.66 -22.57
C ASP A 150 5.72 -15.65 -21.48
N ALA A 151 5.29 -16.14 -20.31
CA ALA A 151 4.90 -15.30 -19.19
C ALA A 151 6.06 -14.44 -18.67
N GLN A 152 7.30 -14.91 -18.74
CA GLN A 152 8.46 -14.16 -18.30
C GLN A 152 8.71 -12.99 -19.26
N LEU A 153 8.74 -13.25 -20.57
CA LEU A 153 8.95 -12.20 -21.58
C LEU A 153 7.83 -11.15 -21.53
N LEU A 154 6.58 -11.57 -21.38
CA LEU A 154 5.45 -10.67 -21.24
C LEU A 154 5.60 -9.80 -19.98
N SER A 155 5.97 -10.40 -18.85
CA SER A 155 6.18 -9.66 -17.60
C SER A 155 7.33 -8.64 -17.69
N GLU A 156 8.43 -8.98 -18.36
CA GLU A 156 9.55 -8.05 -18.60
C GLU A 156 9.13 -6.86 -19.47
N LYS A 157 8.39 -7.12 -20.56
CA LYS A 157 7.82 -6.07 -21.44
C LYS A 157 6.91 -5.14 -20.64
N LEU A 158 5.97 -5.71 -19.88
CA LEU A 158 5.00 -4.94 -19.10
C LEU A 158 5.69 -4.13 -18.00
N THR A 159 6.66 -4.71 -17.30
CA THR A 159 7.43 -3.98 -16.27
C THR A 159 8.18 -2.80 -16.88
N THR A 160 8.84 -3.01 -18.01
CA THR A 160 9.57 -1.96 -18.74
C THR A 160 8.64 -0.81 -19.12
N MET A 161 7.50 -1.11 -19.73
CA MET A 161 6.49 -0.12 -20.10
C MET A 161 5.97 0.64 -18.87
N THR A 162 5.64 -0.08 -17.79
CA THR A 162 5.07 0.50 -16.57
C THR A 162 6.03 1.45 -15.86
N ILE A 163 7.31 1.07 -15.76
CA ILE A 163 8.34 1.82 -15.04
C ILE A 163 8.91 2.96 -15.90
N PHE A 164 9.34 2.65 -17.13
CA PHE A 164 10.14 3.61 -17.91
C PHE A 164 9.28 4.48 -18.82
N GLU A 165 8.21 3.94 -19.40
CA GLU A 165 7.35 4.71 -20.32
C GLU A 165 6.25 5.45 -19.55
N MET A 166 5.58 4.77 -18.63
CA MET A 166 4.45 5.31 -17.87
C MET A 166 4.84 5.98 -16.55
N GLN A 167 6.04 5.69 -16.04
CA GLN A 167 6.57 6.25 -14.79
C GLN A 167 5.61 6.09 -13.60
N ILE A 168 4.94 4.93 -13.51
CA ILE A 168 3.96 4.66 -12.43
C ILE A 168 4.66 4.62 -11.07
N PHE A 169 5.85 4.02 -11.03
CA PHE A 169 6.73 3.95 -9.86
C PHE A 169 8.17 4.25 -10.26
N HIS A 170 9.00 4.53 -9.27
CA HIS A 170 10.43 4.76 -9.45
C HIS A 170 11.14 3.51 -9.99
N ASP A 171 12.17 3.71 -10.82
CA ASP A 171 12.89 2.64 -11.50
C ASP A 171 13.71 1.78 -10.54
N GLU A 172 14.10 2.31 -9.38
CA GLU A 172 14.75 1.51 -8.33
C GLU A 172 13.81 0.46 -7.71
N LEU A 173 12.50 0.54 -7.97
CA LEU A 173 11.53 -0.50 -7.58
C LEU A 173 11.28 -1.52 -8.69
N PHE A 174 12.03 -1.48 -9.80
CA PHE A 174 11.82 -2.34 -10.97
C PHE A 174 11.66 -3.81 -10.60
N ARG A 175 12.54 -4.34 -9.75
CA ARG A 175 12.49 -5.76 -9.35
C ARG A 175 11.20 -6.10 -8.60
N GLN A 176 10.79 -5.23 -7.67
CA GLN A 176 9.59 -5.45 -6.86
C GLN A 176 8.32 -5.29 -7.70
N ILE A 177 8.32 -4.38 -8.67
CA ILE A 177 7.22 -4.22 -9.63
C ILE A 177 7.18 -5.39 -10.61
N TYR A 178 8.33 -5.90 -11.06
CA TYR A 178 8.41 -7.11 -11.86
C TYR A 178 7.78 -8.31 -11.15
N GLU A 179 8.12 -8.53 -9.87
CA GLU A 179 7.52 -9.62 -9.08
C GLU A 179 5.99 -9.48 -8.98
N ILE A 180 5.47 -8.25 -8.81
CA ILE A 180 4.03 -7.99 -8.81
C ILE A 180 3.41 -8.30 -10.18
N ILE A 181 4.01 -7.81 -11.27
CA ILE A 181 3.50 -8.01 -12.63
C ILE A 181 3.55 -9.48 -13.01
N TYR A 182 4.63 -10.18 -12.69
CA TYR A 182 4.79 -11.60 -12.97
C TYR A 182 3.73 -12.45 -12.26
N GLU A 183 3.43 -12.15 -10.99
CA GLU A 183 2.33 -12.81 -10.28
C GLU A 183 0.97 -12.54 -10.95
N LEU A 184 0.72 -11.31 -11.39
CA LEU A 184 -0.52 -10.97 -12.09
C LEU A 184 -0.63 -11.70 -13.43
N VAL A 185 0.42 -11.66 -14.26
CA VAL A 185 0.47 -12.37 -15.55
C VAL A 185 0.25 -13.86 -15.36
N SER A 186 0.94 -14.46 -14.38
CA SER A 186 0.81 -15.90 -14.08
C SER A 186 -0.57 -16.30 -13.57
N SER A 187 -1.36 -15.34 -13.08
CA SER A 187 -2.73 -15.59 -12.63
C SER A 187 -3.79 -15.44 -13.73
N GLU A 188 -3.48 -14.71 -14.80
CA GLU A 188 -4.36 -14.43 -15.93
C GLU A 188 -4.19 -15.43 -17.09
N LEU A 189 -2.99 -16.04 -17.21
CA LEU A 189 -2.66 -17.06 -18.22
C LEU A 189 -2.92 -18.48 -17.73
#